data_AF-A0A2J8Q7S7-F1
#
_entry.id   AF-A0A2J8Q7S7-F1
#
_cell.length_a   1.000
_cell.length_b   1.000
_cell.length_c   1.000
_cell.angle_alpha   90.00
_cell.angle_beta   90.00
_cell.angle_gamma   90.00
#
_symmetry.space_group_name_H-M   'P 1'
#
loop_
_entity.id
_entity.type
_entity.pdbx_description
1 polymer ?
#
loop_
_entity_poly.entity_id
_entity_poly.type
_entity_poly.pdbx_seq_one_letter_code
_entity_poly.pdbx_strand_id
1 'polypeptide(L)'
;MSLADELLADLEEAAEEEEGGSYGEEEEEPAIEDVQEETQLDLSGDSVKTIAKLWDSKMFAEIMMKIEEYISKQAKASEVMGPVEAAPEYRVIVDANNLTVEIENELNIIHKFIRDKYSKRFPELESLVPNALDYIRTVKELGNSLDKCKNNENLQQILTNATIMVVSVTASTTQGQQLSEEELERLEEACDMALELNASKHRIYEYVESRMSFIAPNLSIIIGASTAAKIMGVAGGLTNLSKMPACNIMLLGAQRKTLSGFSSTSVLPHTGYIYH
;
A
#
# COMPACT_ATOMS: atom_id res chain seq x y z
N MET A 1 -1.92 -54.13 4.04
CA MET A 1 -2.68 -52.86 3.93
C MET A 1 -1.94 -51.99 2.93
N SER A 2 -2.69 -51.27 2.09
CA SER A 2 -2.11 -50.37 1.09
C SER A 2 -1.61 -49.10 1.78
N LEU A 3 -0.60 -48.43 1.23
CA LEU A 3 -0.12 -47.13 1.71
C LEU A 3 -1.27 -46.09 1.78
N ALA A 4 -2.29 -46.27 0.94
CA ALA A 4 -3.50 -45.46 0.93
C ALA A 4 -4.40 -45.70 2.15
N ASP A 5 -4.43 -46.92 2.70
CA ASP A 5 -5.22 -47.25 3.89
C ASP A 5 -4.58 -46.66 5.15
N GLU A 6 -3.25 -46.60 5.19
CA GLU A 6 -2.48 -46.02 6.29
C GLU A 6 -2.64 -44.49 6.34
N LEU A 7 -2.63 -43.82 5.18
CA LEU A 7 -2.89 -42.38 5.08
C LEU A 7 -4.33 -41.97 5.40
N LEU A 8 -5.30 -42.85 5.12
CA LEU A 8 -6.70 -42.60 5.48
C LEU A 8 -6.93 -42.76 6.99
N ALA A 9 -6.26 -43.71 7.62
CA ALA A 9 -6.30 -43.87 9.07
C ALA A 9 -5.70 -42.67 9.80
N ASP A 10 -4.56 -42.15 9.32
CA ASP A 10 -3.94 -40.93 9.87
C ASP A 10 -4.84 -39.68 9.71
N LEU A 11 -5.65 -39.62 8.65
CA LEU A 11 -6.61 -38.53 8.41
C LEU A 11 -7.86 -38.62 9.29
N GLU A 12 -8.36 -39.83 9.56
CA GLU A 12 -9.48 -40.03 10.48
C GLU A 12 -9.08 -39.78 11.94
N GLU A 13 -7.88 -40.20 12.35
CA GLU A 13 -7.37 -39.96 13.71
C GLU A 13 -7.14 -38.46 13.98
N ALA A 14 -6.67 -37.70 12.99
CA ALA A 14 -6.51 -36.24 13.10
C ALA A 14 -7.85 -35.49 13.16
N ALA A 15 -8.91 -36.01 12.53
CA ALA A 15 -10.24 -35.41 12.58
C ALA A 15 -10.94 -35.66 13.92
N GLU A 16 -10.70 -36.81 14.57
CA GLU A 16 -11.26 -37.12 15.89
C GLU A 16 -10.58 -36.32 17.02
N GLU A 17 -9.34 -35.88 16.85
CA GLU A 17 -8.67 -35.00 17.82
C GLU A 17 -9.20 -33.55 17.82
N GLU A 18 -9.83 -33.08 16.72
CA GLU A 18 -10.38 -31.71 16.62
C GLU A 18 -11.79 -31.56 17.22
N GLU A 19 -12.58 -32.63 17.37
CA GLU A 19 -13.93 -32.56 17.97
C GLU A 19 -13.93 -32.45 19.51
N GLY A 20 -12.76 -32.48 20.16
CA GLY A 20 -12.61 -32.42 21.63
C GLY A 20 -12.52 -31.01 22.24
N GLY A 21 -12.76 -29.94 21.47
CA GLY A 21 -12.62 -28.55 21.91
C GLY A 21 -13.93 -27.90 22.36
N SER A 22 -14.04 -27.59 23.65
CA SER A 22 -15.13 -26.85 24.32
C SER A 22 -15.70 -25.66 23.52
N TYR A 23 -17.00 -25.68 23.24
CA TYR A 23 -17.79 -24.55 22.76
C TYR A 23 -17.69 -23.35 23.72
N GLY A 24 -16.92 -22.33 23.33
CA GLY A 24 -17.04 -20.97 23.84
C GLY A 24 -17.84 -20.16 22.82
N GLU A 25 -18.88 -19.47 23.27
CA GLU A 25 -19.74 -18.61 22.46
C GLU A 25 -18.88 -17.55 21.74
N GLU A 26 -18.76 -17.64 20.41
CA GLU A 26 -18.25 -16.57 19.58
C GLU A 26 -19.36 -15.53 19.44
N GLU A 27 -19.16 -14.35 20.04
CA GLU A 27 -19.91 -13.16 19.67
C GLU A 27 -19.61 -12.87 18.19
N GLU A 28 -20.64 -12.97 17.34
CA GLU A 28 -20.56 -12.57 15.93
C GLU A 28 -20.14 -11.10 15.86
N GLU A 29 -18.86 -10.83 15.58
CA GLU A 29 -18.44 -9.50 15.15
C GLU A 29 -19.19 -9.15 13.85
N PRO A 30 -19.78 -7.96 13.74
CA PRO A 30 -20.52 -7.59 12.54
C PRO A 30 -19.59 -7.61 11.34
N ALA A 31 -19.91 -8.48 10.37
CA ALA A 31 -19.31 -8.48 9.05
C ALA A 31 -19.45 -7.07 8.47
N ILE A 32 -18.34 -6.35 8.41
CA ILE A 32 -18.24 -5.12 7.63
C ILE A 32 -18.33 -5.59 6.17
N GLU A 33 -19.54 -5.57 5.62
CA GLU A 33 -19.77 -5.74 4.20
C GLU A 33 -18.89 -4.73 3.46
N ASP A 34 -17.99 -5.26 2.63
CA ASP A 34 -17.18 -4.49 1.70
C ASP A 34 -18.11 -3.67 0.80
N VAL A 35 -18.36 -2.40 1.17
CA VAL A 35 -18.71 -1.38 0.19
C VAL A 35 -17.42 -1.02 -0.53
N GLN A 36 -16.90 -1.95 -1.33
CA GLN A 36 -16.09 -1.56 -2.47
C GLN A 36 -17.04 -0.83 -3.41
N GLU A 37 -17.18 0.48 -3.22
CA GLU A 37 -17.63 1.33 -4.30
C GLU A 37 -16.63 1.10 -5.43
N GLU A 38 -16.99 0.22 -6.37
CA GLU A 38 -16.43 0.20 -7.70
C GLU A 38 -16.77 1.56 -8.30
N THR A 39 -15.95 2.57 -8.01
CA THR A 39 -15.98 3.81 -8.76
C THR A 39 -15.66 3.41 -10.20
N GLN A 40 -16.70 3.29 -11.02
CA GLN A 40 -16.60 3.17 -12.47
C GLN A 40 -15.99 4.47 -12.98
N LEU A 41 -14.67 4.59 -12.83
CA LEU A 41 -13.88 5.61 -13.47
C LEU A 41 -13.78 5.19 -14.94
N ASP A 42 -14.21 6.09 -15.83
CA ASP A 42 -14.08 5.91 -17.26
C ASP A 42 -12.59 5.99 -17.64
N LEU A 43 -11.91 4.84 -17.61
CA LEU A 43 -10.48 4.68 -17.92
C LEU A 43 -10.21 4.72 -19.45
N SER A 44 -11.17 5.19 -20.24
CA SER A 44 -11.06 5.34 -21.70
C SER A 44 -10.08 6.44 -22.14
N GLY A 45 -9.58 7.25 -21.20
CA GLY A 45 -8.53 8.24 -21.48
C GLY A 45 -7.24 7.59 -21.99
N ASP A 46 -6.68 8.11 -23.08
CA ASP A 46 -5.42 7.61 -23.64
C ASP A 46 -4.17 8.01 -22.84
N SER A 47 -4.27 9.05 -21.99
CA SER A 47 -3.14 9.57 -21.20
C SER A 47 -3.40 9.48 -19.70
N VAL A 48 -2.37 9.03 -18.97
CA VAL A 48 -2.34 8.94 -17.51
C VAL A 48 -2.65 10.29 -16.87
N LYS A 49 -2.16 11.39 -17.46
CA LYS A 49 -2.36 12.77 -16.96
C LYS A 49 -3.81 13.21 -16.92
N THR A 50 -4.67 12.62 -17.75
CA THR A 50 -6.11 12.92 -17.72
C THR A 50 -6.80 12.28 -16.52
N ILE A 51 -6.23 11.17 -16.05
CA ILE A 51 -6.81 10.30 -15.02
C ILE A 51 -6.21 10.66 -13.65
N ALA A 52 -4.88 10.83 -13.60
CA ALA A 52 -4.13 11.30 -12.44
C ALA A 52 -3.95 12.82 -12.50
N LYS A 53 -4.76 13.55 -11.72
CA LYS A 53 -4.82 15.03 -11.71
C LYS A 53 -4.12 15.65 -10.51
N LEU A 54 -3.78 14.87 -9.48
CA LEU A 54 -3.17 15.40 -8.25
C LEU A 54 -1.78 15.95 -8.54
N TRP A 55 -1.01 15.27 -9.39
CA TRP A 55 0.34 15.72 -9.75
C TRP A 55 0.36 17.13 -10.33
N ASP A 56 -0.59 17.45 -11.21
CA ASP A 56 -0.71 18.77 -11.82
C ASP A 56 -1.48 19.78 -10.93
N SER A 57 -1.95 19.35 -9.76
CA SER A 57 -2.68 20.20 -8.84
C SER A 57 -1.76 21.26 -8.23
N LYS A 58 -2.24 22.51 -8.26
CA LYS A 58 -1.59 23.62 -7.55
C LYS A 58 -1.43 23.33 -6.05
N MET A 59 -2.37 22.61 -5.45
CA MET A 59 -2.30 22.26 -4.03
C MET A 59 -1.12 21.33 -3.73
N PHE A 60 -0.88 20.33 -4.57
CA PHE A 60 0.28 19.43 -4.43
C PHE A 60 1.59 20.21 -4.47
N ALA A 61 1.76 21.06 -5.50
CA ALA A 61 2.96 21.88 -5.65
C ALA A 61 3.17 22.86 -4.47
N GLU A 62 2.11 23.52 -4.01
CA GLU A 62 2.18 24.45 -2.88
C GLU A 62 2.56 23.75 -1.57
N ILE A 63 1.99 22.58 -1.30
CA ILE A 63 2.29 21.80 -0.08
C ILE A 63 3.73 21.30 -0.12
N MET A 64 4.17 20.71 -1.25
CA MET A 64 5.55 20.23 -1.40
C MET A 64 6.58 21.35 -1.25
N MET A 65 6.32 22.53 -1.82
CA MET A 65 7.19 23.70 -1.67
C MET A 65 7.28 24.16 -0.20
N LYS A 66 6.14 24.19 0.51
CA LYS A 66 6.14 24.53 1.95
C LYS A 66 6.92 23.50 2.76
N ILE A 67 6.77 22.21 2.46
CA ILE A 67 7.52 21.15 3.13
C ILE A 67 9.03 21.40 2.98
N GLU A 68 9.53 21.67 1.77
CA GLU A 68 10.95 21.98 1.55
C GLU A 68 11.41 23.23 2.32
N GLU A 69 10.58 24.28 2.33
CA GLU A 69 10.86 25.50 3.10
C GLU A 69 10.98 25.21 4.60
N TYR A 70 10.04 24.45 5.18
CA TYR A 70 10.07 24.09 6.60
C TYR A 70 11.16 23.09 6.93
N ILE A 71 11.53 22.17 6.04
CA ILE A 71 12.70 21.28 6.24
C ILE A 71 13.99 22.13 6.40
N SER A 72 14.16 23.14 5.54
CA SER A 72 15.36 24.00 5.55
C SER A 72 15.46 24.88 6.80
N LYS A 73 14.32 25.30 7.35
CA LYS A 73 14.23 26.07 8.58
C LYS A 73 14.15 25.09 9.75
N GLN A 74 15.29 24.71 10.34
CA GLN A 74 15.28 23.93 11.60
C GLN A 74 14.39 24.61 12.64
N ALA A 75 13.20 24.03 12.92
CA ALA A 75 12.26 24.58 13.87
C ALA A 75 12.87 24.60 15.26
N LYS A 76 12.90 25.79 15.90
CA LYS A 76 13.29 25.92 17.31
C LYS A 76 12.03 25.86 18.16
N ALA A 77 12.02 24.94 19.13
CA ALA A 77 10.90 24.76 20.06
C ALA A 77 10.54 26.01 20.88
N SER A 78 11.38 27.05 20.88
CA SER A 78 11.16 28.31 21.61
C SER A 78 10.23 29.30 20.91
N GLU A 79 9.82 29.08 19.66
CA GLU A 79 9.05 30.07 18.88
C GLU A 79 7.53 29.87 18.93
N VAL A 80 7.04 28.72 19.40
CA VAL A 80 5.59 28.48 19.50
C VAL A 80 5.09 28.86 20.88
N MET A 81 4.51 30.06 20.96
CA MET A 81 3.83 30.56 22.14
C MET A 81 2.31 30.42 21.93
N GLY A 82 1.71 29.35 22.44
CA GLY A 82 0.27 29.05 22.30
C GLY A 82 -0.01 27.56 22.01
N PRO A 83 -1.26 27.18 21.71
CA PRO A 83 -1.59 25.84 21.26
C PRO A 83 -0.82 25.48 19.99
N VAL A 84 -0.25 24.27 19.93
CA VAL A 84 0.52 23.78 18.76
C VAL A 84 -0.31 23.83 17.47
N GLU A 85 -1.63 23.65 17.58
CA GLU A 85 -2.59 23.73 16.47
C GLU A 85 -2.66 25.13 15.81
N ALA A 86 -2.28 26.18 16.52
CA ALA A 86 -2.25 27.55 16.01
C ALA A 86 -0.98 27.86 15.21
N ALA A 87 0.02 26.98 15.24
CA ALA A 87 1.26 27.17 14.49
C ALA A 87 1.00 26.99 12.98
N PRO A 88 1.54 27.87 12.11
CA PRO A 88 1.37 27.74 10.67
C PRO A 88 1.97 26.43 10.14
N GLU A 89 3.03 25.92 10.78
CA GLU A 89 3.67 24.65 10.43
C GLU A 89 2.79 23.43 10.73
N TYR A 90 1.99 23.48 11.80
CA TYR A 90 1.06 22.40 12.13
C TYR A 90 0.02 22.22 11.01
N ARG A 91 -0.49 23.32 10.46
CA ARG A 91 -1.42 23.27 9.33
C ARG A 91 -0.81 22.60 8.10
N VAL A 92 0.46 22.91 7.79
CA VAL A 92 1.17 22.26 6.67
C VAL A 92 1.32 20.75 6.90
N ILE A 93 1.48 20.31 8.14
CA ILE A 93 1.62 18.89 8.47
C ILE A 93 0.30 18.15 8.35
N VAL A 94 -0.81 18.76 8.78
CA VAL A 94 -2.15 18.22 8.53
C VAL A 94 -2.44 18.16 7.03
N ASP A 95 -2.16 19.23 6.29
CA ASP A 95 -2.35 19.29 4.84
C ASP A 95 -1.48 18.23 4.13
N ALA A 96 -0.22 18.03 4.56
CA ALA A 96 0.68 17.00 4.01
C ALA A 96 0.19 15.57 4.30
N ASN A 97 -0.35 15.32 5.50
CA ASN A 97 -0.96 14.05 5.84
C ASN A 97 -2.19 13.75 4.97
N ASN A 98 -3.07 14.73 4.77
CA ASN A 98 -4.21 14.59 3.88
C ASN A 98 -3.77 14.34 2.43
N LEU A 99 -2.74 15.05 1.97
CA LEU A 99 -2.14 14.84 0.65
C LEU A 99 -1.63 13.40 0.47
N THR A 100 -1.14 12.76 1.54
CA THR A 100 -0.71 11.36 1.48
C THR A 100 -1.86 10.41 1.16
N VAL A 101 -3.05 10.66 1.71
CA VAL A 101 -4.26 9.87 1.40
C VAL A 101 -4.69 10.10 -0.05
N GLU A 102 -4.61 11.35 -0.54
CA GLU A 102 -4.89 11.66 -1.94
C GLU A 102 -3.90 10.96 -2.89
N ILE A 103 -2.60 10.92 -2.53
CA ILE A 103 -1.58 10.19 -3.29
C ILE A 103 -1.89 8.68 -3.33
N GLU A 104 -2.31 8.08 -2.22
CA GLU A 104 -2.70 6.65 -2.19
C GLU A 104 -3.89 6.35 -3.11
N ASN A 105 -4.92 7.20 -3.07
CA ASN A 105 -6.07 7.07 -3.95
C ASN A 105 -5.66 7.17 -5.41
N GLU A 106 -4.82 8.14 -5.76
CA GLU A 106 -4.36 8.30 -7.14
C GLU A 106 -3.45 7.15 -7.58
N LEU A 107 -2.59 6.64 -6.70
CA LEU A 107 -1.76 5.46 -6.98
C LEU A 107 -2.62 4.24 -7.32
N ASN A 108 -3.73 4.04 -6.61
CA ASN A 108 -4.69 2.97 -6.93
C ASN A 108 -5.34 3.17 -8.31
N ILE A 109 -5.65 4.42 -8.67
CA ILE A 109 -6.20 4.75 -9.99
C ILE A 109 -5.16 4.47 -11.10
N ILE A 110 -3.91 4.88 -10.91
CA ILE A 110 -2.82 4.62 -11.85
C ILE A 110 -2.55 3.11 -11.94
N HIS A 111 -2.58 2.38 -10.84
CA HIS A 111 -2.45 0.92 -10.83
C HIS A 111 -3.52 0.25 -11.70
N LYS A 112 -4.80 0.65 -11.56
CA LYS A 112 -5.90 0.15 -12.42
C LYS A 112 -5.63 0.45 -13.89
N PHE A 113 -5.18 1.68 -14.20
CA PHE A 113 -4.84 2.05 -15.58
C PHE A 113 -3.70 1.19 -16.16
N ILE A 114 -2.60 1.02 -15.43
CA ILE A 114 -1.44 0.21 -15.85
C ILE A 114 -1.87 -1.24 -16.06
N ARG A 115 -2.63 -1.79 -15.12
CA ARG A 115 -3.17 -3.14 -15.21
C ARG A 115 -4.01 -3.34 -16.47
N ASP A 116 -4.98 -2.46 -16.71
CA ASP A 116 -5.91 -2.60 -17.82
C ASP A 116 -5.17 -2.53 -19.17
N LYS A 117 -4.16 -1.65 -19.30
CA LYS A 117 -3.34 -1.55 -20.52
C LYS A 117 -2.37 -2.73 -20.67
N TYR A 118 -1.70 -3.14 -19.60
CA TYR A 118 -0.72 -4.23 -19.64
C TYR A 118 -1.35 -5.63 -19.71
N SER A 119 -2.64 -5.76 -19.37
CA SER A 119 -3.40 -7.00 -19.53
C SER A 119 -3.36 -7.56 -20.97
N LYS A 120 -3.24 -6.68 -21.98
CA LYS A 120 -3.06 -7.08 -23.38
C LYS A 120 -1.78 -7.90 -23.59
N ARG A 121 -0.73 -7.61 -22.81
CA ARG A 121 0.59 -8.22 -22.92
C ARG A 121 0.78 -9.40 -21.99
N PHE A 122 0.36 -9.25 -20.74
CA PHE A 122 0.58 -10.28 -19.72
C PHE A 122 -0.59 -10.28 -18.72
N PRO A 123 -1.76 -10.84 -19.12
CA PRO A 123 -2.99 -10.79 -18.32
C PRO A 123 -2.85 -11.52 -16.99
N GLU A 124 -2.02 -12.57 -16.93
CA GLU A 124 -1.87 -13.38 -15.72
C GLU A 124 -1.12 -12.64 -14.59
N LEU A 125 -0.37 -11.57 -14.90
CA LEU A 125 0.49 -10.89 -13.94
C LEU A 125 -0.30 -10.34 -12.73
N GLU A 126 -1.55 -9.91 -12.92
CA GLU A 126 -2.39 -9.36 -11.84
C GLU A 126 -2.61 -10.39 -10.72
N SER A 127 -2.83 -11.66 -11.08
CA SER A 127 -3.05 -12.72 -10.10
C SER A 127 -1.76 -13.16 -9.39
N LEU A 128 -0.61 -12.90 -10.02
CA LEU A 128 0.71 -13.29 -9.50
C LEU A 128 1.30 -12.24 -8.56
N VAL A 129 1.02 -10.95 -8.80
CA VAL A 129 1.56 -9.84 -8.01
C VAL A 129 0.39 -8.96 -7.54
N PRO A 130 -0.21 -9.27 -6.38
CA PRO A 130 -1.39 -8.55 -5.87
C PRO A 130 -1.06 -7.17 -5.29
N ASN A 131 0.19 -6.90 -4.89
CA ASN A 131 0.60 -5.60 -4.38
C ASN A 131 0.74 -4.60 -5.53
N ALA A 132 0.01 -3.48 -5.45
CA ALA A 132 -0.04 -2.46 -6.50
C ALA A 132 1.34 -1.86 -6.84
N LEU A 133 2.17 -1.53 -5.85
CA LEU A 133 3.49 -0.95 -6.08
C LEU A 133 4.46 -1.95 -6.70
N ASP A 134 4.42 -3.20 -6.23
CA ASP A 134 5.27 -4.26 -6.77
C ASP A 134 4.86 -4.62 -8.20
N TYR A 135 3.55 -4.61 -8.48
CA TYR A 135 3.00 -4.78 -9.83
C TYR A 135 3.53 -3.69 -10.76
N ILE A 136 3.40 -2.41 -10.38
CA ILE A 136 3.86 -1.27 -11.20
C ILE A 136 5.36 -1.36 -11.50
N ARG A 137 6.18 -1.69 -10.50
CA ARG A 137 7.63 -1.87 -10.68
C ARG A 137 7.94 -3.06 -11.59
N THR A 138 7.21 -4.15 -11.43
CA THR A 138 7.39 -5.37 -12.25
C THR A 138 7.05 -5.08 -13.71
N VAL A 139 5.94 -4.38 -13.96
CA VAL A 139 5.54 -3.95 -15.32
C VAL A 139 6.63 -3.08 -15.95
N LYS A 140 7.16 -2.10 -15.22
CA LYS A 140 8.23 -1.22 -15.69
C LYS A 140 9.50 -1.99 -16.09
N GLU A 141 9.90 -2.99 -15.30
CA GLU A 141 11.10 -3.78 -15.55
C GLU A 141 10.93 -4.78 -16.70
N LEU A 142 9.74 -5.37 -16.86
CA LEU A 142 9.46 -6.36 -17.91
C LEU A 142 9.20 -5.69 -19.27
N GLY A 143 8.31 -4.70 -19.30
CA GLY A 143 7.82 -4.07 -20.54
C GLY A 143 7.41 -5.11 -21.58
N ASN A 144 7.94 -4.98 -22.80
CA ASN A 144 7.69 -5.93 -23.88
C ASN A 144 8.62 -7.17 -23.90
N SER A 145 9.49 -7.37 -22.92
CA SER A 145 10.47 -8.47 -22.92
C SER A 145 10.32 -9.32 -21.65
N LEU A 146 9.35 -10.24 -21.67
CA LEU A 146 9.05 -11.08 -20.50
C LEU A 146 10.22 -11.99 -20.08
N ASP A 147 11.15 -12.29 -21.01
CA ASP A 147 12.37 -13.04 -20.73
C ASP A 147 13.29 -12.37 -19.71
N LYS A 148 13.16 -11.04 -19.53
CA LYS A 148 13.92 -10.28 -18.52
C LYS A 148 13.64 -10.80 -17.09
N CYS A 149 12.52 -11.47 -16.86
CA CYS A 149 12.14 -11.99 -15.54
C CYS A 149 13.23 -12.87 -14.88
N LYS A 150 13.97 -13.65 -15.66
CA LYS A 150 14.93 -14.66 -15.14
C LYS A 150 16.23 -14.06 -14.59
N ASN A 151 16.69 -12.94 -15.15
CA ASN A 151 18.03 -12.39 -14.90
C ASN A 151 18.02 -10.93 -14.44
N ASN A 152 16.86 -10.39 -14.06
CA ASN A 152 16.76 -9.01 -13.63
C ASN A 152 16.97 -8.90 -12.11
N GLU A 153 18.10 -8.32 -11.70
CA GLU A 153 18.44 -8.07 -10.30
C GLU A 153 17.43 -7.13 -9.63
N ASN A 154 16.83 -6.18 -10.35
CA ASN A 154 15.81 -5.28 -9.81
C ASN A 154 14.55 -6.04 -9.41
N LEU A 155 14.13 -7.04 -10.21
CA LEU A 155 12.96 -7.86 -9.90
C LEU A 155 13.19 -8.72 -8.64
N GLN A 156 14.42 -9.15 -8.38
CA GLN A 156 14.77 -9.89 -7.15
C GLN A 156 14.71 -9.02 -5.89
N GLN A 157 14.80 -7.70 -6.02
CA GLN A 157 14.60 -6.76 -4.90
C GLN A 157 13.12 -6.50 -4.61
N ILE A 158 12.24 -6.75 -5.59
CA ILE A 158 10.80 -6.45 -5.50
C ILE A 158 10.01 -7.71 -5.13
N LEU A 159 10.32 -8.83 -5.78
CA LEU A 159 9.57 -10.08 -5.70
C LEU A 159 10.40 -11.19 -5.07
N THR A 160 9.75 -12.14 -4.41
CA THR A 160 10.41 -13.35 -3.90
C THR A 160 10.89 -14.24 -5.06
N ASN A 161 11.93 -15.05 -4.83
CA ASN A 161 12.40 -16.02 -5.82
C ASN A 161 11.29 -16.99 -6.27
N ALA A 162 10.38 -17.36 -5.37
CA ALA A 162 9.24 -18.22 -5.70
C ALA A 162 8.29 -17.52 -6.69
N THR A 163 7.92 -16.26 -6.42
CA THR A 163 7.07 -15.47 -7.33
C THR A 163 7.74 -15.23 -8.68
N ILE A 164 9.05 -14.97 -8.72
CA ILE A 164 9.80 -14.79 -9.98
C ILE A 164 9.75 -16.06 -10.83
N MET A 165 9.92 -17.23 -10.22
CA MET A 165 9.83 -18.51 -10.94
C MET A 165 8.45 -18.71 -11.55
N VAL A 166 7.38 -18.47 -10.77
CA VAL A 166 6.00 -18.59 -11.27
C VAL A 166 5.75 -17.59 -12.41
N VAL A 167 6.11 -16.32 -12.23
CA VAL A 167 5.98 -15.28 -13.26
C VAL A 167 6.74 -15.68 -14.53
N SER A 168 7.96 -16.21 -14.41
CA SER A 168 8.75 -16.63 -15.57
C SER A 168 8.16 -17.82 -16.32
N VAL A 169 7.56 -18.79 -15.60
CA VAL A 169 6.91 -19.94 -16.23
C VAL A 169 5.65 -19.49 -16.95
N THR A 170 4.80 -18.71 -16.27
CA THR A 170 3.55 -18.17 -16.85
C THR A 170 3.84 -17.25 -18.03
N ALA A 171 4.89 -16.44 -17.97
CA ALA A 171 5.35 -15.62 -19.08
C ALA A 171 5.76 -16.44 -20.32
N SER A 172 6.21 -17.68 -20.15
CA SER A 172 6.60 -18.55 -21.27
C SER A 172 5.38 -19.18 -21.97
N THR A 173 4.22 -19.21 -21.30
CA THR A 173 2.97 -19.81 -21.79
C THR A 173 1.85 -18.80 -22.00
N THR A 174 2.10 -17.51 -21.76
CA THR A 174 1.10 -16.44 -21.87
C THR A 174 0.59 -16.30 -23.30
N GLN A 175 -0.68 -15.97 -23.43
CA GLN A 175 -1.36 -15.74 -24.71
C GLN A 175 -1.42 -14.25 -25.09
N GLY A 176 -0.74 -13.39 -24.32
CA GLY A 176 -0.72 -11.95 -24.58
C GLY A 176 0.03 -11.57 -25.85
N GLN A 177 -0.21 -10.35 -26.33
CA GLN A 177 0.36 -9.81 -27.56
C GLN A 177 1.36 -8.68 -27.23
N GLN A 178 2.33 -8.47 -28.12
CA GLN A 178 3.27 -7.37 -27.96
C GLN A 178 2.53 -6.03 -28.05
N LEU A 179 2.80 -5.13 -27.11
CA LEU A 179 2.28 -3.77 -27.16
C LEU A 179 3.00 -2.99 -28.26
N SER A 180 2.30 -2.07 -28.89
CA SER A 180 2.94 -1.09 -29.78
C SER A 180 3.89 -0.19 -28.99
N GLU A 181 4.85 0.44 -29.68
CA GLU A 181 5.83 1.32 -29.04
C GLU A 181 5.15 2.53 -28.37
N GLU A 182 4.09 3.07 -28.97
CA GLU A 182 3.27 4.13 -28.36
C GLU A 182 2.52 3.67 -27.09
N GLU A 183 2.01 2.42 -27.07
CA GLU A 183 1.35 1.87 -25.89
C GLU A 183 2.36 1.59 -24.77
N LEU A 184 3.56 1.13 -25.13
CA LEU A 184 4.64 0.88 -24.18
C LEU A 184 5.12 2.20 -23.55
N GLU A 185 5.35 3.24 -24.35
CA GLU A 185 5.78 4.56 -23.87
C GLU A 185 4.77 5.13 -22.86
N ARG A 186 3.47 5.08 -23.18
CA ARG A 186 2.40 5.53 -22.27
C ARG A 186 2.36 4.72 -20.96
N LEU A 187 2.66 3.43 -21.04
CA LEU A 187 2.71 2.56 -19.87
C LEU A 187 3.92 2.89 -19.00
N GLU A 188 5.09 3.12 -19.61
CA GLU A 188 6.30 3.56 -18.91
C GLU A 188 6.10 4.92 -18.24
N GLU A 189 5.49 5.89 -18.92
CA GLU A 189 5.09 7.18 -18.33
C GLU A 189 4.18 7.01 -17.11
N ALA A 190 3.23 6.08 -17.16
CA ALA A 190 2.33 5.77 -16.05
C ALA A 190 3.09 5.20 -14.85
N CYS A 191 4.00 4.25 -15.12
CA CYS A 191 4.85 3.64 -14.11
C CYS A 191 5.76 4.68 -13.44
N ASP A 192 6.38 5.56 -14.23
CA ASP A 192 7.22 6.64 -13.73
C ASP A 192 6.45 7.59 -12.81
N MET A 193 5.28 8.05 -13.26
CA MET A 193 4.42 8.92 -12.46
C MET A 193 4.03 8.28 -11.12
N ALA A 194 3.64 7.01 -11.12
CA ALA A 194 3.30 6.30 -9.88
C ALA A 194 4.49 6.18 -8.92
N LEU A 195 5.69 5.94 -9.45
CA LEU A 195 6.91 5.83 -8.64
C LEU A 195 7.34 7.18 -8.07
N GLU A 196 7.21 8.27 -8.83
CA GLU A 196 7.46 9.64 -8.37
C GLU A 196 6.46 10.08 -7.29
N LEU A 197 5.18 9.76 -7.46
CA LEU A 197 4.14 9.98 -6.45
C LEU A 197 4.46 9.22 -5.16
N ASN A 198 4.86 7.95 -5.27
CA ASN A 198 5.26 7.16 -4.11
C ASN A 198 6.52 7.73 -3.44
N ALA A 199 7.50 8.21 -4.20
CA ALA A 199 8.68 8.88 -3.64
C ALA A 199 8.31 10.20 -2.92
N SER A 200 7.37 10.96 -3.47
CA SER A 200 6.85 12.19 -2.85
C SER A 200 6.12 11.88 -1.53
N LYS A 201 5.32 10.82 -1.49
CA LYS A 201 4.71 10.29 -0.28
C LYS A 201 5.75 9.94 0.80
N HIS A 202 6.87 9.32 0.42
CA HIS A 202 7.94 9.01 1.38
C HIS A 202 8.58 10.29 1.94
N ARG A 203 8.83 11.31 1.11
CA ARG A 203 9.32 12.62 1.57
C ARG A 203 8.37 13.30 2.56
N ILE A 204 7.07 13.20 2.30
CA ILE A 204 6.05 13.71 3.22
C ILE A 204 6.14 13.00 4.58
N TYR A 205 6.25 11.67 4.59
CA TYR A 205 6.40 10.93 5.85
C TYR A 205 7.68 11.30 6.61
N GLU A 206 8.81 11.40 5.93
CA GLU A 206 10.09 11.82 6.54
C GLU A 206 9.96 13.21 7.18
N TYR A 207 9.30 14.15 6.48
CA TYR A 207 9.04 15.48 7.01
C TYR A 207 8.17 15.43 8.27
N VAL A 208 7.03 14.73 8.22
CA VAL A 208 6.09 14.62 9.35
C VAL A 208 6.76 13.93 10.54
N GLU A 209 7.54 12.88 10.30
CA GLU A 209 8.33 12.18 11.32
C GLU A 209 9.33 13.12 11.99
N SER A 210 10.07 13.93 11.22
CA SER A 210 11.05 14.89 11.74
C SER A 210 10.44 15.97 12.65
N ARG A 211 9.14 16.22 12.52
CA ARG A 211 8.38 17.21 13.30
C ARG A 211 7.51 16.59 14.40
N MET A 212 7.40 15.27 14.46
CA MET A 212 6.51 14.58 15.38
C MET A 212 6.91 14.78 16.86
N SER A 213 8.21 14.80 17.13
CA SER A 213 8.76 15.05 18.47
C SER A 213 8.41 16.45 19.01
N PHE A 214 8.19 17.41 18.12
CA PHE A 214 7.77 18.76 18.46
C PHE A 214 6.25 18.85 18.63
N ILE A 215 5.49 18.18 17.76
CA ILE A 215 4.03 18.35 17.66
C ILE A 215 3.26 17.45 18.63
N ALA A 216 3.68 16.19 18.73
CA ALA A 216 3.09 15.19 19.60
C ALA A 216 4.21 14.50 20.39
N PRO A 217 4.88 15.22 21.33
CA PRO A 217 6.01 14.69 22.08
C PRO A 217 5.63 13.45 22.89
N ASN A 218 4.47 13.47 23.56
CA ASN A 218 4.00 12.35 24.36
C ASN A 218 3.74 11.11 23.48
N LEU A 219 3.09 11.30 22.33
CA LEU A 219 2.82 10.20 21.40
C LEU A 219 4.15 9.63 20.86
N SER A 220 5.07 10.50 20.45
CA SER A 220 6.40 10.11 19.97
C SER A 220 7.20 9.32 21.00
N ILE A 221 7.08 9.65 22.30
CA ILE A 221 7.78 8.94 23.37
C ILE A 221 7.19 7.55 23.60
N ILE A 222 5.86 7.41 23.48
CA ILE A 222 5.17 6.13 23.75
C ILE A 222 5.37 5.13 22.62
N ILE A 223 5.18 5.55 21.36
CA ILE A 223 5.17 4.64 20.20
C ILE A 223 6.28 4.91 19.16
N GLY A 224 7.11 5.93 19.39
CA GLY A 224 8.13 6.36 18.42
C GLY A 224 7.59 7.39 17.41
N ALA A 225 8.48 8.24 16.90
CA ALA A 225 8.13 9.31 15.95
C ALA A 225 7.58 8.77 14.62
N SER A 226 8.16 7.68 14.09
CA SER A 226 7.72 7.07 12.82
C SER A 226 6.29 6.52 12.92
N THR A 227 6.00 5.73 13.96
CA THR A 227 4.67 5.15 14.17
C THR A 227 3.64 6.23 14.49
N ALA A 228 4.02 7.25 15.28
CA ALA A 228 3.18 8.41 15.54
C ALA A 228 2.84 9.19 14.25
N ALA A 229 3.80 9.36 13.34
CA ALA A 229 3.57 9.99 12.03
C ALA A 229 2.56 9.21 11.18
N LYS A 230 2.69 7.88 11.11
CA LYS A 230 1.75 7.02 10.35
C LYS A 230 0.33 7.11 10.90
N ILE A 231 0.18 7.01 12.22
CA ILE A 231 -1.13 7.11 12.90
C ILE A 231 -1.75 8.50 12.72
N MET A 232 -0.96 9.57 12.89
CA MET A 232 -1.41 10.94 12.63
C MET A 232 -1.81 11.16 11.17
N GLY A 233 -1.09 10.51 10.25
CA GLY A 233 -1.38 10.51 8.81
C GLY A 233 -2.77 9.98 8.51
N VAL A 234 -3.06 8.75 8.94
CA VAL A 234 -4.36 8.11 8.69
C VAL A 234 -5.49 8.76 9.50
N ALA A 235 -5.20 9.27 10.71
CA ALA A 235 -6.21 9.98 11.49
C ALA A 235 -6.56 11.37 10.90
N GLY A 236 -5.75 11.92 10.00
CA GLY A 236 -5.94 13.28 9.46
C GLY A 236 -5.62 14.39 10.48
N GLY A 237 -4.68 14.13 11.39
CA GLY A 237 -4.20 15.11 12.39
C GLY A 237 -4.54 14.78 13.85
N LEU A 238 -3.97 15.57 14.77
CA LEU A 238 -3.99 15.30 16.21
C LEU A 238 -5.39 15.40 16.83
N THR A 239 -6.17 16.39 16.38
CA THR A 239 -7.53 16.61 16.88
C THR A 239 -8.45 15.43 16.53
N ASN A 240 -8.35 14.90 15.32
CA ASN A 240 -9.12 13.73 14.90
C ASN A 240 -8.67 12.48 15.65
N LEU A 241 -7.35 12.29 15.79
CA LEU A 241 -6.78 11.19 16.57
C LEU A 241 -7.29 11.18 18.01
N SER A 242 -7.37 12.34 18.66
CA SER A 242 -7.86 12.45 20.05
C SER A 242 -9.32 12.05 20.25
N LYS A 243 -10.12 12.08 19.18
CA LYS A 243 -11.54 11.70 19.19
C LYS A 243 -11.75 10.23 18.83
N MET A 244 -10.74 9.56 18.26
CA MET A 244 -10.84 8.16 17.88
C MET A 244 -10.82 7.26 19.12
N PRO A 245 -11.73 6.27 19.23
CA PRO A 245 -11.68 5.30 20.31
C PRO A 245 -10.45 4.38 20.17
N ALA A 246 -9.95 3.87 21.29
CA ALA A 246 -8.70 3.10 21.33
C ALA A 246 -8.72 1.84 20.44
N CYS A 247 -9.87 1.16 20.32
CA CYS A 247 -10.02 0.00 19.43
C CYS A 247 -9.81 0.36 17.96
N ASN A 248 -10.27 1.53 17.52
CA ASN A 248 -10.05 2.00 16.15
C ASN A 248 -8.59 2.38 15.91
N ILE A 249 -7.94 2.99 16.91
CA ILE A 249 -6.52 3.36 16.83
C ILE A 249 -5.65 2.10 16.63
N MET A 250 -5.99 0.99 17.30
CA MET A 250 -5.29 -0.30 17.16
C MET A 250 -5.32 -0.84 15.73
N LEU A 251 -6.41 -0.60 15.00
CA LEU A 251 -6.63 -1.08 13.64
C LEU A 251 -6.10 -0.14 12.55
N LEU A 252 -5.56 1.03 12.90
CA LEU A 252 -5.02 1.95 11.90
C LEU A 252 -3.83 1.31 11.18
N GLY A 253 -3.88 1.29 9.85
CA GLY A 253 -2.84 0.69 9.01
C GLY A 253 -2.94 -0.84 8.89
N ALA A 254 -3.99 -1.46 9.41
CA ALA A 254 -4.24 -2.88 9.19
C ALA A 254 -4.48 -3.14 7.70
N GLN A 255 -3.57 -3.88 7.06
CA GLN A 255 -3.73 -4.33 5.68
C GLN A 255 -4.27 -5.75 5.68
N ARG A 256 -5.40 -5.98 5.01
CA ARG A 256 -5.85 -7.34 4.68
C ARG A 256 -4.83 -7.95 3.72
N LYS A 257 -3.98 -8.85 4.22
CA LYS A 257 -3.10 -9.65 3.36
C LYS A 257 -3.93 -10.78 2.78
N THR A 258 -4.33 -10.65 1.52
CA THR A 258 -4.89 -11.76 0.75
C THR A 258 -3.76 -12.76 0.52
N LEU A 259 -3.81 -13.91 1.20
CA LEU A 259 -2.84 -14.99 1.01
C LEU A 259 -3.02 -15.55 -0.41
N SER A 260 -2.00 -15.37 -1.25
CA SER A 260 -1.94 -16.02 -2.55
C SER A 260 -1.38 -17.45 -2.39
N GLY A 261 -2.19 -18.48 -2.69
CA GLY A 261 -1.76 -19.89 -2.72
C GLY A 261 -2.11 -20.70 -1.46
N PHE A 262 -1.46 -21.86 -1.30
CA PHE A 262 -1.68 -22.82 -0.20
C PHE A 262 -0.97 -22.45 1.12
N SER A 263 -0.45 -21.23 1.27
CA SER A 263 0.26 -20.82 2.48
C SER A 263 -0.74 -20.41 3.56
N SER A 264 -0.76 -21.14 4.67
CA SER A 264 -1.53 -20.84 5.88
C SER A 264 -0.70 -19.98 6.85
N THR A 265 -0.25 -18.79 6.42
CA THR A 265 0.24 -17.81 7.39
C THR A 265 -0.95 -17.03 7.91
N SER A 266 -1.42 -17.33 9.13
CA SER A 266 -2.55 -16.60 9.72
C SER A 266 -2.24 -15.11 9.73
N VAL A 267 -3.14 -14.32 9.14
CA VAL A 267 -3.10 -12.86 9.32
C VAL A 267 -3.46 -12.63 10.77
N LEU A 268 -2.53 -12.12 11.57
CA LEU A 268 -2.82 -11.86 12.98
C LEU A 268 -3.95 -10.83 13.05
N PRO A 269 -5.09 -11.17 13.69
CA PRO A 269 -6.19 -10.23 13.82
C PRO A 269 -5.74 -9.03 14.67
N HIS A 270 -6.37 -7.89 14.44
CA HIS A 270 -6.13 -6.64 15.17
C HIS A 270 -4.69 -6.10 15.14
N THR A 271 -3.96 -6.35 14.04
CA THR A 271 -2.61 -5.81 13.83
C THR A 271 -2.63 -4.60 12.90
N GLY A 272 -2.29 -3.42 13.43
CA GLY A 272 -2.10 -2.17 12.70
C GLY A 272 -0.68 -1.62 12.88
N TYR A 273 -0.50 -0.32 12.67
CA TYR A 273 0.80 0.35 12.83
C TYR A 273 1.40 0.20 14.23
N ILE A 274 0.59 0.00 15.27
CA ILE A 274 1.10 -0.17 16.64
C ILE A 274 1.84 -1.51 16.82
N TYR A 275 1.51 -2.53 16.03
CA TYR A 275 2.15 -3.84 16.12
C TYR A 275 3.55 -3.86 15.48
N HIS A 276 3.80 -2.99 14.50
CA HIS A 276 5.00 -2.95 13.67
C HIS A 276 5.95 -1.80 14.03
#